data_AF-A0A3D8J6G1-F1
#
_entry.id   AF-A0A3D8J6G1-F1
#
_cell.length_a   1.000
_cell.length_b   1.000
_cell.length_c   1.000
_cell.angle_alpha   90.00
_cell.angle_beta   90.00
_cell.angle_gamma   90.00
#
_symmetry.space_group_name_H-M   'P 1'
#
loop_
_entity.id
_entity.type
_entity.pdbx_description
1 polymer ?
#
loop_
_entity_poly.entity_id
_entity_poly.type
_entity_poly.pdbx_seq_one_letter_code
_entity_poly.pdbx_strand_id
1 'polypeptide(L)'
;MENLEKILNDYVVATLKSNNCIDYKDSFEVQSFIRTALKYQLDPYLKDIYLIPTKKYRNVNGNNVFDGYTFQSIVSYHKYVEAAQNTGLLNGISSEYFFVNNQLEKIVVTIHKKGCEKPFLHTVYLDEYVLDTKIWRTKPKTMLNKIALVQALRIAFQIRLPYIFEEIENCDNPNASVDTTPIEKVNFYDFEKYFNSIGIGLKLVGNFVVAYGIGDKNLYTQSHILKSNNFVFDKEVGIWKKHKENFSFEAKTIKTVQSPSIAFIKDGLEKNKIDFDFKVIKGIGYFSVPLKDNELDKEQRKFLDDCCFHFYENKSLFGLKIEGAA
;
A
#
# COMPACT_ATOMS: atom_id res chain seq x y z
N MET A 1 -19.87 -18.59 -8.21
CA MET A 1 -18.63 -17.82 -7.92
C MET A 1 -17.63 -17.90 -9.07
N GLU A 2 -17.32 -19.09 -9.62
CA GLU A 2 -16.37 -19.25 -10.74
C GLU A 2 -16.61 -18.33 -11.95
N ASN A 3 -17.86 -17.99 -12.27
CA ASN A 3 -18.17 -17.10 -13.39
C ASN A 3 -17.74 -15.63 -13.12
N LEU A 4 -17.92 -15.12 -11.90
CA LEU A 4 -17.63 -13.72 -11.58
C LEU A 4 -16.12 -13.47 -11.48
N GLU A 5 -15.35 -14.41 -10.94
CA GLU A 5 -13.88 -14.30 -10.91
C GLU A 5 -13.29 -14.22 -12.31
N LYS A 6 -13.81 -15.02 -13.25
CA LYS A 6 -13.40 -14.97 -14.66
C LYS A 6 -13.75 -13.61 -15.28
N ILE A 7 -15.00 -13.16 -15.10
CA ILE A 7 -15.48 -11.85 -15.56
C ILE A 7 -14.57 -10.72 -15.05
N LEU A 8 -14.22 -10.73 -13.76
CA LEU A 8 -13.38 -9.71 -13.15
C LEU A 8 -11.96 -9.73 -13.72
N ASN A 9 -11.36 -10.90 -13.89
CA ASN A 9 -10.04 -11.03 -14.49
C ASN A 9 -10.02 -10.53 -15.93
N ASP A 10 -11.02 -10.89 -16.74
CA ASP A 10 -11.14 -10.45 -18.13
C ASP A 10 -11.31 -8.92 -18.21
N TYR A 11 -12.18 -8.35 -17.36
CA TYR A 11 -12.39 -6.91 -17.27
C TYR A 11 -11.13 -6.16 -16.84
N VAL A 12 -10.42 -6.63 -15.82
CA VAL A 12 -9.17 -6.02 -15.33
C VAL A 12 -8.12 -6.05 -16.43
N VAL A 13 -7.89 -7.20 -17.06
CA VAL A 13 -6.90 -7.32 -18.15
C VAL A 13 -7.25 -6.40 -19.32
N ALA A 14 -8.52 -6.31 -19.71
CA ALA A 14 -8.96 -5.41 -20.78
C ALA A 14 -8.73 -3.94 -20.41
N THR A 15 -9.07 -3.54 -19.18
CA THR A 15 -8.92 -2.17 -18.67
C THR A 15 -7.44 -1.75 -18.59
N LEU A 16 -6.58 -2.64 -18.09
CA LEU A 16 -5.15 -2.33 -17.97
C LEU A 16 -4.45 -2.30 -19.33
N LYS A 17 -4.84 -3.18 -20.27
CA LYS A 17 -4.31 -3.15 -21.64
C LYS A 17 -4.70 -1.88 -22.38
N SER A 18 -5.96 -1.45 -22.30
CA SER A 18 -6.41 -0.23 -22.99
C SER A 18 -5.75 1.04 -22.46
N ASN A 19 -5.28 1.02 -21.21
CA ASN A 19 -4.59 2.14 -20.57
C ASN A 19 -3.05 1.99 -20.54
N ASN A 20 -2.49 0.99 -21.23
CA ASN A 20 -1.04 0.70 -21.26
C ASN A 20 -0.42 0.56 -19.86
N CYS A 21 -1.11 -0.12 -18.95
CA CYS A 21 -0.69 -0.32 -17.56
C CYS A 21 -0.87 -1.78 -17.08
N ILE A 22 -0.73 -2.75 -17.99
CA ILE A 22 -0.89 -4.19 -17.70
C ILE A 22 0.05 -4.71 -16.61
N ASP A 23 1.23 -4.09 -16.47
CA ASP A 23 2.24 -4.46 -15.47
C ASP A 23 1.76 -4.25 -14.01
N TYR A 24 0.64 -3.54 -13.82
CA TYR A 24 0.06 -3.28 -12.50
C TYR A 24 -1.04 -4.29 -12.12
N LYS A 25 -1.21 -5.38 -12.88
CA LYS A 25 -2.24 -6.39 -12.61
C LYS A 25 -2.18 -6.95 -11.17
N ASP A 26 -0.98 -7.11 -10.64
CA ASP A 26 -0.74 -7.67 -9.31
C ASP A 26 -0.57 -6.58 -8.24
N SER A 27 -0.81 -5.32 -8.57
CA SER A 27 -0.78 -4.21 -7.61
C SER A 27 -1.86 -4.38 -6.53
N PHE A 28 -1.56 -3.87 -5.33
CA PHE A 28 -2.47 -3.95 -4.18
C PHE A 28 -3.84 -3.34 -4.51
N GLU A 29 -3.89 -2.23 -5.22
CA GLU A 29 -5.11 -1.51 -5.57
C GLU A 29 -5.98 -2.32 -6.54
N VAL A 30 -5.38 -2.96 -7.54
CA VAL A 30 -6.09 -3.84 -8.48
C VAL A 30 -6.61 -5.09 -7.77
N GLN A 31 -5.82 -5.68 -6.86
CA GLN A 31 -6.27 -6.80 -6.04
C GLN A 31 -7.38 -6.40 -5.06
N SER A 32 -7.33 -5.18 -4.52
CA SER A 32 -8.37 -4.60 -3.67
C SER A 32 -9.68 -4.42 -4.44
N PHE A 33 -9.62 -3.94 -5.70
CA PHE A 33 -10.77 -3.87 -6.60
C PHE A 33 -11.43 -5.26 -6.79
N ILE A 34 -10.64 -6.28 -7.13
CA ILE A 34 -11.15 -7.64 -7.35
C ILE A 34 -11.82 -8.18 -6.07
N ARG A 35 -11.14 -8.07 -4.92
CA ARG A 35 -11.66 -8.54 -3.62
C ARG A 35 -12.96 -7.84 -3.25
N THR A 36 -13.04 -6.54 -3.49
CA THR A 36 -14.23 -5.74 -3.24
C THR A 36 -15.39 -6.20 -4.14
N ALA A 37 -15.14 -6.35 -5.43
CA ALA A 37 -16.14 -6.79 -6.38
C ALA A 37 -16.67 -8.19 -6.04
N LEU A 38 -15.80 -9.14 -5.66
CA LEU A 38 -16.20 -10.47 -5.22
C LEU A 38 -17.03 -10.43 -3.94
N LYS A 39 -16.59 -9.68 -2.92
CA LYS A 39 -17.27 -9.56 -1.64
C LYS A 39 -18.70 -9.03 -1.78
N TYR A 40 -18.90 -8.05 -2.66
CA TYR A 40 -20.19 -7.38 -2.86
C TYR A 40 -20.94 -7.87 -4.10
N GLN A 41 -20.46 -8.91 -4.78
CA GLN A 41 -21.03 -9.46 -6.01
C GLN A 41 -21.29 -8.39 -7.09
N LEU A 42 -20.29 -7.54 -7.33
CA LEU A 42 -20.37 -6.42 -8.29
C LEU A 42 -19.82 -6.85 -9.64
N ASP A 43 -20.64 -6.73 -10.69
CA ASP A 43 -20.25 -7.03 -12.06
C ASP A 43 -19.83 -5.75 -12.82
N PRO A 44 -18.58 -5.64 -13.27
CA PRO A 44 -18.11 -4.46 -13.98
C PRO A 44 -18.70 -4.28 -15.39
N TYR A 45 -19.14 -5.35 -16.06
CA TYR A 45 -19.82 -5.26 -17.36
C TYR A 45 -21.27 -4.80 -17.23
N LEU A 46 -21.92 -5.11 -16.09
CA LEU A 46 -23.20 -4.51 -15.72
C LEU A 46 -23.07 -3.09 -15.16
N LYS A 47 -21.84 -2.55 -15.12
CA LYS A 47 -21.52 -1.21 -14.64
C LYS A 47 -21.73 -1.05 -13.14
N ASP A 48 -21.62 -2.12 -12.35
CA ASP A 48 -21.76 -2.05 -10.90
C ASP A 48 -20.53 -1.43 -10.22
N ILE A 49 -19.35 -1.70 -10.77
CA ILE A 49 -18.06 -1.21 -10.29
C ILE A 49 -17.11 -0.93 -11.46
N TYR A 50 -16.22 0.04 -11.30
CA TYR A 50 -15.21 0.43 -12.28
C TYR A 50 -13.83 0.46 -11.65
N LEU A 51 -12.83 0.06 -12.42
CA LEU A 51 -11.42 0.27 -12.10
C LEU A 51 -10.92 1.47 -12.91
N ILE A 52 -10.59 2.57 -12.24
CA ILE A 52 -10.10 3.78 -12.89
C ILE A 52 -8.59 3.89 -12.72
N PRO A 53 -7.79 3.70 -13.78
CA PRO A 53 -6.37 4.00 -13.77
C PRO A 53 -6.15 5.52 -13.85
N THR A 54 -5.26 6.02 -12.99
CA THR A 54 -4.83 7.42 -12.95
C THR A 54 -3.32 7.47 -13.10
N LYS A 55 -2.81 8.39 -13.93
CA LYS A 55 -1.37 8.60 -14.04
C LYS A 55 -0.88 9.37 -12.82
N LYS A 56 0.11 8.80 -12.13
CA LYS A 56 0.82 9.45 -11.04
C LYS A 56 1.99 10.23 -11.63
N TYR A 57 2.18 11.45 -11.14
CA TYR A 57 3.33 12.27 -11.48
C TYR A 57 4.05 12.69 -10.20
N ARG A 58 5.36 12.81 -10.29
CA ARG A 58 6.22 13.33 -9.23
C ARG A 58 6.86 14.61 -9.69
N ASN A 59 6.87 15.62 -8.84
CA ASN A 59 7.61 16.84 -9.11
C ASN A 59 9.11 16.60 -8.84
N VAL A 60 9.94 16.77 -9.87
CA VAL A 60 11.39 16.70 -9.79
C VAL A 60 11.94 17.98 -10.39
N ASN A 61 12.54 18.84 -9.55
CA ASN A 61 13.10 20.13 -9.93
C ASN A 61 12.11 21.04 -10.70
N GLY A 62 10.85 21.07 -10.27
CA GLY A 62 9.79 21.86 -10.91
C GLY A 62 9.13 21.19 -12.11
N ASN A 63 9.61 20.03 -12.55
CA ASN A 63 9.02 19.28 -13.67
C ASN A 63 8.20 18.08 -13.18
N ASN A 64 7.00 17.89 -13.73
CA ASN A 64 6.17 16.71 -13.47
C ASN A 64 6.67 15.53 -14.30
N VAL A 65 7.32 14.58 -13.64
CA VAL A 65 7.82 13.33 -14.24
C VAL A 65 6.81 12.22 -13.97
N PHE A 66 6.50 11.43 -14.99
CA PHE A 66 5.61 10.28 -14.84
C PHE A 66 6.18 9.28 -13.82
N ASP A 67 5.36 8.91 -12.83
CA ASP A 67 5.70 8.09 -11.66
C ASP A 67 4.76 6.88 -11.53
N GLY A 68 4.24 6.40 -12.66
CA GLY A 68 3.42 5.19 -12.73
C GLY A 68 1.92 5.45 -12.68
N TYR A 69 1.16 4.44 -12.24
CA TYR A 69 -0.29 4.48 -12.15
C TYR A 69 -0.78 4.24 -10.72
N THR A 70 -1.85 4.93 -10.35
CA THR A 70 -2.68 4.62 -9.19
C THR A 70 -4.04 4.14 -9.68
N PHE A 71 -4.72 3.30 -8.91
CA PHE A 71 -6.00 2.72 -9.30
C PHE A 71 -7.06 3.00 -8.25
N GLN A 72 -8.24 3.41 -8.71
CA GLN A 72 -9.38 3.67 -7.84
C GLN A 72 -10.53 2.73 -8.20
N SER A 73 -11.18 2.19 -7.18
CA SER A 73 -12.40 1.40 -7.31
C SER A 73 -13.60 2.32 -7.13
N ILE A 74 -14.45 2.40 -8.14
CA ILE A 74 -15.61 3.28 -8.14
C ILE A 74 -16.88 2.44 -8.26
N VAL A 75 -17.80 2.57 -7.33
CA VAL A 75 -19.09 1.85 -7.37
C VAL A 75 -20.15 2.74 -8.00
N SER A 76 -21.06 2.14 -8.77
CA SER A 76 -22.23 2.86 -9.27
C SER A 76 -23.20 3.20 -8.14
N TYR A 77 -23.70 4.44 -8.12
CA TYR A 77 -24.65 4.88 -7.10
C TYR A 77 -25.90 3.98 -6.99
N HIS A 78 -26.33 3.36 -8.09
CA HIS A 78 -27.46 2.41 -8.10
C HIS A 78 -27.26 1.23 -7.13
N LYS A 79 -26.02 0.79 -6.88
CA LYS A 79 -25.74 -0.32 -5.95
C LYS A 79 -26.04 0.04 -4.49
N TYR A 80 -26.00 1.33 -4.15
CA TYR A 80 -26.46 1.79 -2.84
C TYR A 80 -27.98 1.72 -2.71
N VAL A 81 -28.69 2.12 -3.77
CA VAL A 81 -30.15 2.04 -3.81
C VAL A 81 -30.59 0.57 -3.74
N GLU A 82 -29.97 -0.29 -4.56
CA GLU A 82 -30.23 -1.73 -4.57
C GLU A 82 -29.92 -2.37 -3.21
N ALA A 83 -28.77 -2.05 -2.60
CA ALA A 83 -28.43 -2.55 -1.26
C ALA A 83 -29.48 -2.15 -0.21
N ALA A 84 -30.00 -0.92 -0.27
CA ALA A 84 -31.08 -0.48 0.61
C ALA A 84 -32.41 -1.20 0.31
N GLN A 85 -32.77 -1.37 -0.96
CA GLN A 85 -33.97 -2.09 -1.38
C GLN A 85 -33.96 -3.56 -0.94
N ASN A 86 -32.82 -4.23 -1.08
CA ASN A 86 -32.63 -5.63 -0.71
C ASN A 86 -32.81 -5.90 0.79
N THR A 87 -32.75 -4.86 1.64
CA THR A 87 -33.09 -5.01 3.06
C THR A 87 -34.60 -5.21 3.30
N GLY A 88 -35.46 -4.82 2.35
CA GLY A 88 -36.92 -4.77 2.52
C GLY A 88 -37.40 -3.66 3.46
N LEU A 89 -36.48 -2.89 4.05
CA LEU A 89 -36.76 -1.84 5.03
C LEU A 89 -36.84 -0.43 4.42
N LEU A 90 -36.46 -0.24 3.15
CA LEU A 90 -36.63 1.04 2.48
C LEU A 90 -38.11 1.36 2.28
N ASN A 91 -38.55 2.52 2.81
CA ASN A 91 -39.95 2.95 2.80
C ASN A 91 -40.19 4.24 2.00
N GLY A 92 -39.12 4.92 1.59
CA GLY A 92 -39.23 6.15 0.80
C GLY A 92 -37.90 6.90 0.72
N ILE A 93 -37.73 7.63 -0.38
CA ILE A 93 -36.61 8.53 -0.64
C ILE A 93 -37.21 9.82 -1.19
N SER A 94 -36.85 10.96 -0.61
CA SER A 94 -37.19 12.28 -1.15
C SER A 94 -35.96 13.18 -1.19
N SER A 95 -35.98 14.17 -2.08
CA SER A 95 -34.89 15.11 -2.27
C SER A 95 -35.43 16.52 -2.42
N GLU A 96 -34.90 17.44 -1.63
CA GLU A 96 -35.27 18.86 -1.63
C GLU A 96 -34.07 19.68 -2.10
N TYR A 97 -34.34 20.61 -3.01
CA TYR A 97 -33.32 21.43 -3.68
C TYR A 97 -33.44 22.86 -3.18
N PHE A 98 -32.33 23.41 -2.67
CA PHE A 98 -32.29 24.76 -2.13
C PHE A 98 -31.51 25.67 -3.07
N PHE A 99 -32.08 26.83 -3.35
CA PHE A 99 -31.53 27.80 -4.30
C PHE A 99 -31.31 29.15 -3.63
N VAL A 100 -30.16 29.76 -3.88
CA VAL A 100 -29.82 31.14 -3.50
C VAL A 100 -29.51 31.90 -4.79
N ASN A 101 -30.18 33.03 -5.02
CA ASN A 101 -30.01 33.84 -6.23
C ASN A 101 -30.16 33.03 -7.54
N ASN A 102 -31.14 32.11 -7.60
CA ASN A 102 -31.37 31.16 -8.71
C ASN A 102 -30.23 30.15 -8.97
N GLN A 103 -29.23 30.07 -8.09
CA GLN A 103 -28.16 29.09 -8.15
C GLN A 103 -28.39 27.99 -7.12
N LEU A 104 -28.09 26.75 -7.49
CA LEU A 104 -28.21 25.61 -6.57
C LEU A 104 -27.17 25.79 -5.45
N GLU A 105 -27.62 25.77 -4.20
CA GLU A 105 -26.75 25.89 -3.03
C GLU A 105 -26.50 24.53 -2.39
N LYS A 106 -27.58 23.78 -2.13
CA LYS A 106 -27.51 22.49 -1.45
C LYS A 106 -28.67 21.58 -1.81
N ILE A 107 -28.50 20.29 -1.54
CA ILE A 107 -29.55 19.29 -1.63
C ILE A 107 -29.67 18.58 -0.28
N VAL A 108 -30.91 18.40 0.17
CA VAL A 108 -31.25 17.60 1.34
C VAL A 108 -31.95 16.34 0.88
N VAL A 109 -31.44 15.17 1.26
CA VAL A 109 -32.08 13.88 1.00
C VAL A 109 -32.64 13.33 2.30
N THR A 110 -33.88 12.87 2.22
CA THR A 110 -34.61 12.26 3.34
C THR A 110 -34.89 10.79 3.02
N ILE A 111 -34.44 9.89 3.90
CA ILE A 111 -34.63 8.45 3.79
C ILE A 111 -35.61 7.98 4.86
N HIS A 112 -36.71 7.36 4.42
CA HIS A 112 -37.66 6.69 5.30
C HIS A 112 -37.32 5.21 5.39
N LYS A 113 -37.11 4.72 6.62
CA LYS A 113 -36.82 3.32 6.92
C LYS A 113 -37.94 2.73 7.77
N LYS A 114 -38.45 1.57 7.38
CA LYS A 114 -39.47 0.84 8.16
C LYS A 114 -38.95 0.56 9.57
N GLY A 115 -39.80 0.79 10.56
CA GLY A 115 -39.45 0.64 11.98
C GLY A 115 -38.70 1.83 12.58
N CYS A 116 -38.46 2.90 11.84
CA CYS A 116 -37.94 4.17 12.38
C CYS A 116 -39.05 5.22 12.38
N GLU A 117 -39.30 5.85 13.53
CA GLU A 117 -40.29 6.94 13.64
C GLU A 117 -39.82 8.21 12.93
N LYS A 118 -38.52 8.52 13.05
CA LYS A 118 -37.91 9.69 12.42
C LYS A 118 -37.14 9.27 11.17
N PRO A 119 -37.23 10.04 10.07
CA PRO A 119 -36.44 9.78 8.89
C PRO A 119 -34.97 10.17 9.10
N PHE A 120 -34.10 9.66 8.24
CA PHE A 120 -32.71 10.07 8.18
C PHE A 120 -32.58 11.21 7.18
N LEU A 121 -32.02 12.34 7.60
CA LEU A 121 -31.77 13.49 6.74
C LEU A 121 -30.27 13.65 6.53
N HIS A 122 -29.88 13.92 5.30
CA HIS A 122 -28.50 14.25 4.96
C HIS A 122 -28.46 15.45 4.01
N THR A 123 -27.58 16.40 4.30
CA THR A 123 -27.43 17.64 3.53
C THR A 123 -26.06 17.66 2.89
N VAL A 124 -26.01 18.04 1.62
CA VAL A 124 -24.76 18.19 0.87
C VAL A 124 -24.77 19.55 0.18
N TYR A 125 -23.68 20.31 0.34
CA TYR A 125 -23.53 21.62 -0.27
C TYR A 125 -22.79 21.52 -1.61
N LEU A 126 -23.18 22.35 -2.57
CA LEU A 126 -22.60 22.31 -3.92
C LEU A 126 -21.12 22.70 -3.92
N ASP A 127 -20.73 23.67 -3.11
CA ASP A 127 -19.37 24.20 -3.01
C ASP A 127 -18.36 23.17 -2.48
N GLU A 128 -18.80 22.20 -1.69
CA GLU A 128 -17.96 21.09 -1.20
C GLU A 128 -17.54 20.10 -2.29
N TYR A 129 -18.38 19.89 -3.32
CA TYR A 129 -18.19 18.81 -4.29
C TYR A 129 -18.08 19.26 -5.74
N VAL A 130 -18.35 20.54 -6.04
CA VAL A 130 -18.31 21.01 -7.41
C VAL A 130 -16.90 20.85 -7.98
N LEU A 131 -16.78 19.98 -8.98
CA LEU A 131 -15.54 19.80 -9.72
C LEU A 131 -15.61 20.51 -11.07
N ASP A 132 -14.48 20.98 -11.58
CA ASP A 132 -14.41 21.59 -12.91
C ASP A 132 -14.38 20.54 -14.05
N THR A 133 -15.34 19.62 -14.06
CA THR A 133 -15.53 18.68 -15.17
C THR A 133 -16.73 19.04 -16.05
N LYS A 134 -16.71 18.54 -17.29
CA LYS A 134 -17.82 18.71 -18.23
C LYS A 134 -19.16 18.24 -17.64
N ILE A 135 -19.18 17.16 -16.87
CA ILE A 135 -20.43 16.62 -16.33
C ILE A 135 -20.96 17.46 -15.17
N TRP A 136 -20.08 18.00 -14.31
CA TRP A 136 -20.47 18.91 -13.24
C TRP A 136 -20.93 20.27 -13.78
N ARG A 137 -20.28 20.80 -14.81
CA ARG A 137 -20.72 22.04 -15.50
C ARG A 137 -22.09 21.89 -16.17
N THR A 138 -22.36 20.73 -16.75
CA THR A 138 -23.60 20.51 -17.53
C THR A 138 -24.76 19.94 -16.70
N LYS A 139 -24.49 19.21 -15.62
CA LYS A 139 -25.49 18.50 -14.81
C LYS A 139 -25.23 18.59 -13.29
N PRO A 140 -25.00 19.79 -12.71
CA PRO A 140 -24.61 19.92 -11.29
C PRO A 140 -25.67 19.38 -10.33
N LYS A 141 -26.96 19.63 -10.62
CA LYS A 141 -28.10 19.12 -9.83
C LYS A 141 -28.10 17.60 -9.73
N THR A 142 -27.88 16.91 -10.86
CA THR A 142 -27.88 15.45 -10.90
C THR A 142 -26.69 14.88 -10.14
N MET A 143 -25.51 15.47 -10.28
CA MET A 143 -24.30 15.02 -9.61
C MET A 143 -24.43 15.18 -8.09
N LEU A 144 -24.81 16.37 -7.63
CA LEU A 144 -24.99 16.65 -6.20
C LEU A 144 -26.07 15.76 -5.57
N ASN A 145 -27.17 15.52 -6.29
CA ASN A 145 -28.24 14.65 -5.79
C ASN A 145 -27.77 13.20 -5.60
N LYS A 146 -26.90 12.69 -6.47
CA LYS A 146 -26.34 11.34 -6.32
C LYS A 146 -25.46 11.22 -5.09
N ILE A 147 -24.62 12.23 -4.81
CA ILE A 147 -23.77 12.27 -3.61
C ILE A 147 -24.65 12.27 -2.35
N ALA A 148 -25.59 13.21 -2.29
CA ALA A 148 -26.51 13.34 -1.16
C ALA A 148 -27.28 12.04 -0.91
N LEU A 149 -27.75 11.39 -1.98
CA LEU A 149 -28.46 10.12 -1.91
C LEU A 149 -27.58 8.99 -1.36
N VAL A 150 -26.38 8.81 -1.91
CA VAL A 150 -25.48 7.73 -1.46
C VAL A 150 -25.07 7.90 -0.01
N GLN A 151 -24.72 9.12 0.40
CA GLN A 151 -24.33 9.39 1.79
C GLN A 151 -25.51 9.17 2.75
N ALA A 152 -26.72 9.61 2.39
CA ALA A 152 -27.92 9.34 3.18
C ALA A 152 -28.21 7.84 3.33
N LEU A 153 -28.08 7.07 2.23
CA LEU A 153 -28.29 5.62 2.24
C LEU A 153 -27.23 4.89 3.08
N ARG A 154 -25.96 5.32 3.03
CA ARG A 154 -24.89 4.77 3.90
C ARG A 154 -25.24 4.93 5.36
N ILE A 155 -25.75 6.09 5.76
CA ILE A 155 -26.16 6.38 7.15
C ILE A 155 -27.36 5.52 7.54
N ALA A 156 -28.43 5.50 6.73
CA ALA A 156 -29.68 4.83 7.07
C ALA A 156 -29.57 3.28 7.11
N PHE A 157 -28.73 2.69 6.24
CA PHE A 157 -28.63 1.25 6.04
C PHE A 157 -27.25 0.65 6.38
N GLN A 158 -26.31 1.46 6.86
CA GLN A 158 -24.94 1.04 7.20
C GLN A 158 -24.21 0.35 6.03
N ILE A 159 -24.46 0.83 4.81
CA ILE A 159 -23.88 0.27 3.57
C ILE A 159 -22.38 0.58 3.53
N ARG A 160 -21.55 -0.46 3.35
CA ARG A 160 -20.08 -0.35 3.34
C ARG A 160 -19.47 -0.51 1.94
N LEU A 161 -20.16 -0.07 0.90
CA LEU A 161 -19.64 -0.06 -0.47
C LEU A 161 -18.56 1.04 -0.62
N PRO A 162 -17.61 0.89 -1.56
CA PRO A 162 -16.64 1.95 -1.92
C PRO A 162 -17.27 3.24 -2.46
N TYR A 163 -16.47 4.29 -2.52
CA TYR A 163 -16.86 5.61 -3.05
C TYR A 163 -17.50 5.54 -4.45
N ILE A 164 -18.42 6.47 -4.70
CA ILE A 164 -18.98 6.70 -6.05
C ILE A 164 -18.13 7.71 -6.81
N PHE A 165 -18.30 7.77 -8.13
CA PHE A 165 -17.52 8.66 -8.99
C PHE A 165 -17.64 10.12 -8.56
N GLU A 166 -18.84 10.51 -8.18
CA GLU A 166 -19.19 11.87 -7.78
C GLU A 166 -18.50 12.32 -6.47
N GLU A 167 -17.99 11.41 -5.63
CA GLU A 167 -17.37 11.73 -4.33
C GLU A 167 -15.85 11.91 -4.37
N ILE A 168 -15.21 11.62 -5.51
CA ILE A 168 -13.75 11.59 -5.59
C ILE A 168 -13.27 12.87 -6.29
N GLU A 169 -12.30 13.55 -5.69
CA GLU A 169 -11.60 14.65 -6.34
C GLU A 169 -11.01 14.17 -7.66
N ASN A 170 -11.22 14.90 -8.76
CA ASN A 170 -10.67 14.47 -10.05
C ASN A 170 -9.16 14.25 -9.91
N CYS A 171 -8.74 13.06 -10.33
CA CYS A 171 -7.37 12.71 -10.64
C CYS A 171 -6.72 13.54 -11.79
N ASP A 172 -7.43 14.53 -12.33
CA ASP A 172 -7.03 15.35 -13.47
C ASP A 172 -6.94 16.85 -13.12
N ASN A 173 -6.67 17.22 -11.86
CA ASN A 173 -6.26 18.58 -11.55
C ASN A 173 -4.71 18.70 -11.58
N PRO A 174 -4.09 19.23 -12.65
CA PRO A 174 -2.66 19.50 -12.66
C PRO A 174 -2.22 20.51 -11.59
N ASN A 175 -3.17 21.14 -10.87
CA ASN A 175 -2.94 22.06 -9.75
C ASN A 175 -3.48 21.55 -8.40
N ALA A 176 -3.78 20.25 -8.24
CA ALA A 176 -3.98 19.72 -6.89
C ALA A 176 -2.69 19.94 -6.09
N SER A 177 -2.74 20.83 -5.09
CA SER A 177 -1.60 21.16 -4.25
C SER A 177 -1.05 19.88 -3.62
N VAL A 178 0.19 19.57 -3.96
CA VAL A 178 0.96 18.44 -3.45
C VAL A 178 1.06 18.58 -1.94
N ASP A 179 0.48 17.63 -1.21
CA ASP A 179 0.71 17.46 0.22
C ASP A 179 2.17 17.05 0.42
N THR A 180 3.02 18.01 0.79
CA THR A 180 4.43 17.79 1.10
C THR A 180 4.57 17.30 2.54
N THR A 181 4.21 16.05 2.78
CA THR A 181 4.65 15.37 4.00
C THR A 181 6.13 14.95 3.85
N PRO A 182 6.99 15.14 4.88
CA PRO A 182 8.38 14.73 4.81
C PRO A 182 8.51 13.21 4.59
N ILE A 183 9.35 12.81 3.64
CA ILE A 183 9.60 11.40 3.32
C ILE A 183 10.24 10.71 4.53
N GLU A 184 9.51 9.80 5.16
CA GLU A 184 10.03 8.92 6.21
C GLU A 184 11.10 7.99 5.60
N LYS A 185 12.30 7.92 6.21
CA LYS A 185 13.41 7.10 5.69
C LYS A 185 13.07 5.62 5.80
N VAL A 186 13.24 4.89 4.70
CA VAL A 186 12.95 3.44 4.64
C VAL A 186 14.09 2.64 5.26
N ASN A 187 13.78 1.68 6.13
CA ASN A 187 14.79 0.81 6.73
C ASN A 187 15.48 -0.07 5.68
N PHE A 188 16.82 0.00 5.58
CA PHE A 188 17.60 -0.71 4.58
C PHE A 188 17.38 -2.24 4.63
N TYR A 189 17.32 -2.83 5.82
CA TYR A 189 17.25 -4.28 6.00
C TYR A 189 15.88 -4.85 5.64
N ASP A 190 14.79 -4.16 6.02
CA ASP A 190 13.44 -4.52 5.60
C ASP A 190 13.33 -4.45 4.06
N PHE A 191 13.97 -3.44 3.48
CA PHE A 191 13.97 -3.20 2.04
C PHE A 191 14.80 -4.23 1.27
N GLU A 192 16.01 -4.54 1.74
CA GLU A 192 16.86 -5.59 1.19
C GLU A 192 16.18 -6.97 1.24
N LYS A 193 15.52 -7.29 2.36
CA LYS A 193 14.75 -8.54 2.48
C LYS A 193 13.64 -8.65 1.43
N TYR A 194 12.91 -7.56 1.19
CA TYR A 194 11.90 -7.51 0.13
C TYR A 194 12.52 -7.75 -1.25
N PHE A 195 13.59 -7.03 -1.60
CA PHE A 195 14.25 -7.18 -2.89
C PHE A 195 14.86 -8.57 -3.10
N ASN A 196 15.45 -9.16 -2.06
CA ASN A 196 16.01 -10.52 -2.12
C ASN A 196 14.91 -11.55 -2.43
N SER A 197 13.70 -11.39 -1.88
CA SER A 197 12.58 -12.31 -2.14
C SER A 197 12.12 -12.34 -3.60
N ILE A 198 12.35 -11.26 -4.35
CA ILE A 198 12.04 -11.17 -5.79
C ILE A 198 13.27 -11.45 -6.67
N GLY A 199 14.42 -11.75 -6.05
CA GLY A 199 15.67 -12.13 -6.72
C GLY A 199 16.53 -10.96 -7.17
N ILE A 200 16.44 -9.83 -6.47
CA ILE A 200 17.34 -8.68 -6.62
C ILE A 200 18.12 -8.52 -5.33
N GLY A 201 19.44 -8.50 -5.41
CA GLY A 201 20.32 -8.15 -4.29
C GLY A 201 20.57 -6.66 -4.22
N LEU A 202 20.70 -6.13 -3.01
CA LEU A 202 21.12 -4.74 -2.77
C LEU A 202 22.49 -4.75 -2.08
N LYS A 203 23.37 -3.83 -2.44
CA LYS A 203 24.65 -3.64 -1.74
C LYS A 203 24.98 -2.17 -1.58
N LEU A 204 25.61 -1.80 -0.48
CA LEU A 204 26.11 -0.45 -0.28
C LEU A 204 27.48 -0.29 -0.97
N VAL A 205 27.58 0.63 -1.93
CA VAL A 205 28.81 0.99 -2.63
C VAL A 205 29.01 2.50 -2.48
N GLY A 206 29.89 2.89 -1.57
CA GLY A 206 30.14 4.30 -1.25
C GLY A 206 28.88 5.00 -0.72
N ASN A 207 28.41 6.03 -1.45
CA ASN A 207 27.20 6.78 -1.09
C ASN A 207 25.91 6.24 -1.71
N PHE A 208 25.97 5.08 -2.38
CA PHE A 208 24.85 4.52 -3.10
C PHE A 208 24.53 3.11 -2.64
N VAL A 209 23.24 2.78 -2.59
CA VAL A 209 22.74 1.41 -2.62
C VAL A 209 22.62 1.01 -4.08
N VAL A 210 23.28 -0.07 -4.47
CA VAL A 210 23.34 -0.59 -5.83
C VAL A 210 22.57 -1.90 -5.90
N ALA A 211 21.70 -2.06 -6.89
CA ALA A 211 21.00 -3.31 -7.12
C ALA A 211 21.77 -4.22 -8.09
N TYR A 212 21.76 -5.53 -7.83
CA TYR A 212 22.34 -6.58 -8.67
C TYR A 212 21.37 -7.77 -8.78
N GLY A 213 21.43 -8.55 -9.85
CA GLY A 213 20.60 -9.75 -10.00
C GLY A 213 21.13 -10.89 -9.12
N ILE A 214 20.24 -11.62 -8.46
CA ILE A 214 20.61 -12.85 -7.75
C ILE A 214 20.30 -14.06 -8.65
N GLY A 215 21.30 -14.91 -8.88
CA GLY A 215 21.21 -16.06 -9.80
C GLY A 215 21.14 -15.64 -11.27
N ASP A 216 20.40 -16.38 -12.09
CA ASP A 216 20.24 -16.11 -13.54
C ASP A 216 19.27 -14.95 -13.86
N LYS A 217 18.80 -14.23 -12.84
CA LYS A 217 17.83 -13.14 -13.00
C LYS A 217 18.51 -11.87 -13.51
N ASN A 218 18.16 -11.49 -14.74
CA ASN A 218 18.60 -10.24 -15.34
C ASN A 218 17.81 -9.04 -14.79
N LEU A 219 18.50 -7.99 -14.32
CA LEU A 219 17.87 -6.75 -13.84
C LEU A 219 17.13 -5.96 -14.92
N TYR A 220 17.42 -6.19 -16.20
CA TYR A 220 16.71 -5.51 -17.30
C TYR A 220 15.21 -5.80 -17.28
N THR A 221 14.80 -7.04 -16.98
CA THR A 221 13.38 -7.43 -16.89
C THR A 221 12.71 -6.90 -15.61
N GLN A 222 13.49 -6.52 -14.60
CA GLN A 222 13.02 -5.99 -13.32
C GLN A 222 13.27 -4.47 -13.16
N SER A 223 13.63 -3.80 -14.25
CA SER A 223 13.92 -2.36 -14.26
C SER A 223 12.75 -1.50 -13.78
N HIS A 224 11.51 -1.96 -13.95
CA HIS A 224 10.31 -1.28 -13.45
C HIS A 224 10.23 -1.29 -11.91
N ILE A 225 10.62 -2.39 -11.25
CA ILE A 225 10.67 -2.50 -9.78
C ILE A 225 11.74 -1.58 -9.19
N LEU A 226 12.89 -1.49 -9.86
CA LEU A 226 13.98 -0.62 -9.45
C LEU A 226 13.59 0.86 -9.60
N LYS A 227 12.98 1.22 -10.73
CA LYS A 227 12.45 2.57 -10.97
C LYS A 227 11.37 2.97 -9.97
N SER A 228 10.39 2.09 -9.69
CA SER A 228 9.31 2.36 -8.72
C SER A 228 9.83 2.57 -7.29
N ASN A 229 11.00 2.02 -7.00
CA ASN A 229 11.69 2.17 -5.72
C ASN A 229 12.78 3.27 -5.72
N ASN A 230 12.80 4.14 -6.73
CA ASN A 230 13.70 5.29 -6.88
C ASN A 230 15.17 4.93 -7.10
N PHE A 231 15.46 3.77 -7.70
CA PHE A 231 16.79 3.52 -8.26
C PHE A 231 16.91 4.19 -9.63
N VAL A 232 18.06 4.83 -9.85
CA VAL A 232 18.45 5.46 -11.11
C VAL A 232 19.43 4.55 -11.81
N PHE A 233 19.19 4.28 -13.10
CA PHE A 233 20.15 3.56 -13.92
C PHE A 233 21.26 4.50 -14.37
N ASP A 234 22.47 4.21 -13.93
CA ASP A 234 23.68 4.86 -14.41
C ASP A 234 24.14 4.17 -15.69
N LYS A 235 24.04 4.90 -16.81
CA LYS A 235 24.36 4.39 -18.15
C LYS A 235 25.86 4.23 -18.38
N GLU A 236 26.71 4.94 -17.64
CA GLU A 236 28.16 4.90 -17.83
C GLU A 236 28.76 3.63 -17.24
N VAL A 237 28.26 3.23 -16.08
CA VAL A 237 28.69 2.02 -15.35
C VAL A 237 27.73 0.84 -15.48
N GLY A 238 26.54 1.04 -16.07
CA GLY A 238 25.56 -0.02 -16.31
C GLY A 238 24.90 -0.58 -15.05
N ILE A 239 24.73 0.25 -14.00
CA ILE A 239 24.21 -0.19 -12.70
C ILE A 239 22.99 0.61 -12.25
N TRP A 240 22.11 -0.02 -11.47
CA TRP A 240 21.00 0.64 -10.80
C TRP A 240 21.43 1.10 -9.41
N LYS A 241 21.30 2.40 -9.11
CA LYS A 241 21.78 3.00 -7.85
C LYS A 241 20.77 3.95 -7.21
N LYS A 242 20.74 4.02 -5.88
CA LYS A 242 19.92 4.96 -5.09
C LYS A 242 20.77 5.56 -3.96
N HIS A 243 20.60 6.85 -3.66
CA HIS A 243 21.44 7.51 -2.64
C HIS A 243 21.16 6.93 -1.25
N LYS A 244 22.22 6.67 -0.46
CA LYS A 244 22.12 6.04 0.87
C LYS A 244 21.28 6.85 1.88
N GLU A 245 21.18 8.16 1.69
CA GLU A 245 20.42 9.06 2.58
C GLU A 245 18.91 8.81 2.58
N ASN A 246 18.41 8.11 1.56
CA ASN A 246 17.02 7.65 1.48
C ASN A 246 16.73 6.46 2.39
N PHE A 247 17.75 5.92 3.06
CA PHE A 247 17.66 4.75 3.90
C PHE A 247 18.02 5.07 5.36
N SER A 248 17.32 4.44 6.29
CA SER A 248 17.78 4.28 7.67
C SER A 248 18.48 2.93 7.80
N PHE A 249 19.64 2.92 8.46
CA PHE A 249 20.44 1.71 8.70
C PHE A 249 20.33 1.25 10.16
N GLU A 250 19.32 1.75 10.88
CA GLU A 250 19.07 1.35 12.26
C GLU A 250 18.47 -0.05 12.28
N ALA A 251 19.07 -0.99 13.02
CA ALA A 251 18.47 -2.31 13.19
C ALA A 251 17.14 -2.18 13.97
N LYS A 252 16.02 -2.61 13.38
CA LYS A 252 14.76 -2.74 14.12
C LYS A 252 14.96 -3.77 15.22
N THR A 253 14.84 -3.35 16.48
CA THR A 253 14.74 -4.27 17.61
C THR A 253 13.43 -5.04 17.45
N ILE A 254 13.51 -6.28 16.95
CA ILE A 254 12.35 -7.17 16.89
C ILE A 254 12.04 -7.59 18.33
N LYS A 255 10.76 -7.49 18.69
CA LYS A 255 10.13 -7.89 19.96
C LYS A 255 10.93 -8.90 20.78
N THR A 256 11.04 -8.61 22.08
CA THR A 256 11.43 -9.50 23.18
C THR A 256 10.72 -10.84 23.07
N VAL A 257 11.32 -11.78 22.34
CA VAL A 257 11.17 -13.21 22.61
C VAL A 257 12.02 -13.45 23.86
N GLN A 258 11.50 -14.17 24.85
CA GLN A 258 12.23 -14.54 26.08
C GLN A 258 13.67 -14.92 25.71
N SER A 259 14.59 -14.00 25.94
CA SER A 259 15.96 -14.18 25.48
C SER A 259 16.58 -15.26 26.36
N PRO A 260 17.22 -16.29 25.78
CA PRO A 260 17.97 -17.25 26.59
C PRO A 260 18.98 -16.48 27.46
N SER A 261 19.18 -16.93 28.70
CA SER A 261 20.07 -16.23 29.62
C SER A 261 21.50 -16.19 29.06
N ILE A 262 22.25 -15.13 29.40
CA ILE A 262 23.66 -14.98 29.01
C ILE A 262 24.46 -16.25 29.35
N ALA A 263 24.15 -16.88 30.48
CA ALA A 263 24.76 -18.13 30.91
C ALA A 263 24.48 -19.28 29.94
N PHE A 264 23.24 -19.45 29.48
CA PHE A 264 22.86 -20.50 28.52
C PHE A 264 23.60 -20.33 27.18
N ILE A 265 23.70 -19.10 26.68
CA ILE A 265 24.37 -18.81 25.41
C ILE A 265 25.87 -19.09 25.54
N LYS A 266 26.49 -18.66 26.64
CA LYS A 266 27.91 -18.88 26.91
C LYS A 266 28.24 -20.38 27.00
N ASP A 267 27.47 -21.14 27.78
CA ASP A 267 27.62 -22.59 27.93
C ASP A 267 27.47 -23.31 26.59
N GLY A 268 26.48 -22.89 25.78
CA GLY A 268 26.25 -23.46 24.47
C GLY A 268 27.39 -23.18 23.48
N LEU A 269 27.96 -21.96 23.47
CA LEU A 269 29.11 -21.65 22.62
C LEU A 269 30.36 -22.44 23.03
N GLU A 270 30.65 -22.53 24.35
CA GLU A 270 31.77 -23.31 24.88
C GLU A 270 31.62 -24.81 24.58
N LYS A 271 30.43 -25.37 24.79
CA LYS A 271 30.14 -26.80 24.52
C LYS A 271 30.29 -27.16 23.04
N ASN A 272 29.90 -26.24 22.16
CA ASN A 272 30.05 -26.40 20.71
C ASN A 272 31.45 -26.02 20.20
N LYS A 273 32.39 -25.66 21.10
CA LYS A 273 33.77 -25.25 20.77
C LYS A 273 33.84 -24.12 19.75
N ILE A 274 32.92 -23.17 19.87
CA ILE A 274 32.83 -22.00 19.01
C ILE A 274 33.56 -20.85 19.71
N ASP A 275 34.65 -20.34 19.14
CA ASP A 275 35.40 -19.21 19.71
C ASP A 275 34.55 -17.94 19.72
N PHE A 276 34.51 -17.21 20.83
CA PHE A 276 33.73 -15.97 20.93
C PHE A 276 34.42 -14.90 21.80
N ASP A 277 34.08 -13.64 21.54
CA ASP A 277 34.41 -12.45 22.35
C ASP A 277 33.10 -11.90 22.94
N PHE A 278 33.10 -11.53 24.22
CA PHE A 278 31.91 -10.99 24.90
C PHE A 278 32.20 -9.59 25.43
N LYS A 279 31.34 -8.62 25.08
CA LYS A 279 31.46 -7.22 25.51
C LYS A 279 30.13 -6.69 26.01
N VAL A 280 30.17 -5.87 27.05
CA VAL A 280 29.00 -5.14 27.54
C VAL A 280 29.12 -3.67 27.13
N ILE A 281 28.16 -3.17 26.36
CA ILE A 281 28.11 -1.77 25.92
C ILE A 281 26.78 -1.18 26.37
N LYS A 282 26.82 -0.14 27.20
CA LYS A 282 25.63 0.56 27.74
C LYS A 282 24.61 -0.39 28.40
N GLY A 283 25.08 -1.36 29.19
CA GLY A 283 24.24 -2.32 29.91
C GLY A 283 23.68 -3.46 29.06
N ILE A 284 24.10 -3.56 27.79
CA ILE A 284 23.69 -4.61 26.86
C ILE A 284 24.89 -5.50 26.58
N GLY A 285 24.74 -6.82 26.73
CA GLY A 285 25.76 -7.81 26.37
C GLY A 285 25.77 -8.11 24.88
N TYR A 286 26.96 -8.22 24.30
CA TYR A 286 27.20 -8.53 22.89
C TYR A 286 28.20 -9.68 22.79
N PHE A 287 27.83 -10.75 22.09
CA PHE A 287 28.72 -11.85 21.74
C PHE A 287 29.18 -11.71 20.30
N SER A 288 30.48 -11.68 20.06
CA SER A 288 31.09 -11.67 18.73
C SER A 288 31.75 -13.01 18.48
N VAL A 289 31.53 -13.63 17.33
CA VAL A 289 32.11 -14.94 17.00
C VAL A 289 32.94 -14.80 15.72
N PRO A 290 34.27 -14.83 15.77
CA PRO A 290 35.09 -14.67 14.57
C PRO A 290 35.01 -15.93 13.71
N LEU A 291 34.17 -15.95 12.67
CA LEU A 291 34.03 -17.12 11.81
C LEU A 291 34.12 -16.78 10.33
N LYS A 292 34.75 -17.68 9.57
CA LYS A 292 34.61 -17.77 8.12
C LYS A 292 33.50 -18.80 7.84
N ASP A 293 32.50 -18.44 7.03
CA ASP A 293 31.28 -19.24 6.80
C ASP A 293 31.46 -20.71 6.40
N ASN A 294 32.68 -21.16 6.07
CA ASN A 294 32.98 -22.53 5.68
C ASN A 294 33.53 -23.42 6.82
N GLU A 295 33.71 -22.89 8.03
CA GLU A 295 34.36 -23.61 9.15
C GLU A 295 33.37 -24.16 10.19
N LEU A 296 32.07 -23.85 10.06
CA LEU A 296 31.03 -24.35 10.97
C LEU A 296 30.41 -25.66 10.51
N ASP A 297 30.39 -26.64 11.40
CA ASP A 297 29.64 -27.89 11.21
C ASP A 297 28.12 -27.69 11.34
N LYS A 298 27.36 -28.74 11.01
CA LYS A 298 25.90 -28.69 10.93
C LYS A 298 25.25 -28.50 12.30
N GLU A 299 25.84 -29.00 13.38
CA GLU A 299 25.31 -28.84 14.73
C GLU A 299 25.58 -27.45 15.28
N GLN A 300 26.79 -26.92 15.02
CA GLN A 300 27.17 -25.55 15.37
C GLN A 300 26.27 -24.52 14.67
N ARG A 301 25.97 -24.71 13.37
CA ARG A 301 25.04 -23.85 12.63
C ARG A 301 23.64 -23.88 13.22
N LYS A 302 23.14 -25.09 13.49
CA LYS A 302 21.80 -25.26 14.06
C LYS A 302 21.68 -24.57 15.42
N PHE A 303 22.69 -24.69 16.28
CA PHE A 303 22.71 -24.02 17.57
C PHE A 303 22.71 -22.48 17.44
N LEU A 304 23.49 -21.92 16.51
CA LEU A 304 23.52 -20.48 16.26
C LEU A 304 22.20 -19.95 15.69
N ASP A 305 21.55 -20.71 14.79
CA ASP A 305 20.23 -20.41 14.26
C ASP A 305 19.15 -20.46 15.36
N ASP A 306 19.18 -21.49 16.20
CA ASP A 306 18.25 -21.67 17.33
C ASP A 306 18.40 -20.56 18.38
N CYS A 307 19.61 -19.99 18.53
CA CYS A 307 19.88 -18.85 19.39
C CYS A 307 19.59 -17.50 18.73
N CYS A 308 19.13 -17.46 17.47
CA CYS A 308 18.84 -16.25 16.69
C CYS A 308 20.08 -15.34 16.46
N PHE A 309 21.28 -15.90 16.32
CA PHE A 309 22.44 -15.10 15.95
C PHE A 309 22.33 -14.64 14.49
N HIS A 310 22.53 -13.34 14.23
CA HIS A 310 22.50 -12.78 12.88
C HIS A 310 23.91 -12.64 12.30
N PHE A 311 24.06 -13.05 11.03
CA PHE A 311 25.30 -12.95 10.25
C PHE A 311 25.43 -11.55 9.63
N TYR A 312 26.62 -10.95 9.72
CA TYR A 312 26.96 -9.69 9.04
C TYR A 312 28.23 -9.88 8.18
N GLU A 313 28.25 -9.26 6.98
CA GLU A 313 29.36 -9.36 6.04
C GLU A 313 30.63 -8.62 6.51
N ASN A 314 31.50 -9.35 7.20
CA ASN A 314 32.97 -9.29 7.12
C ASN A 314 33.62 -10.34 8.04
N LYS A 315 33.27 -11.64 7.85
CA LYS A 315 33.90 -12.79 8.54
C LYS A 315 34.01 -12.64 10.07
N SER A 316 32.99 -12.05 10.70
CA SER A 316 32.84 -11.92 12.15
C SER A 316 31.35 -11.81 12.47
N LEU A 317 30.84 -12.76 13.26
CA LEU A 317 29.48 -12.80 13.79
C LEU A 317 29.35 -11.69 14.85
N PHE A 318 28.30 -10.88 14.81
CA PHE A 318 28.04 -9.86 15.83
C PHE A 318 26.63 -10.01 16.42
N GLY A 319 26.58 -10.52 17.66
CA GLY A 319 25.80 -10.04 18.79
C GLY A 319 24.27 -10.17 18.75
N LEU A 320 23.73 -11.09 19.56
CA LEU A 320 22.39 -10.93 20.13
C LEU A 320 22.37 -9.74 21.09
N LYS A 321 21.37 -8.86 20.93
CA LYS A 321 20.97 -7.90 21.96
C LYS A 321 20.13 -8.63 23.01
N ILE A 322 20.65 -8.78 24.23
CA ILE A 322 19.89 -9.33 25.36
C ILE A 322 19.51 -8.15 26.27
N GLU A 323 18.22 -7.86 26.38
CA GLU A 323 17.72 -6.93 27.40
C GLU A 323 17.43 -7.69 28.69
N GLY A 324 18.13 -7.30 29.76
CA GLY A 324 18.06 -7.95 31.07
C GLY A 324 19.43 -8.32 31.60
N ALA A 325 20.26 -7.32 31.89
CA ALA A 325 21.44 -7.47 32.74
C ALA A 325 21.30 -6.49 33.92
N ALA A 326 20.94 -7.06 35.08
CA ALA A 326 21.56 -6.66 36.32
C ALA A 326 22.62 -7.72 36.62
#